data_AF-A0A950BPT1-F1
#
_entry.id   AF-A0A950BPT1-F1
#
_cell.length_a   1.000
_cell.length_b   1.000
_cell.length_c   1.000
_cell.angle_alpha   90.00
_cell.angle_beta   90.00
_cell.angle_gamma   90.00
#
_symmetry.space_group_name_H-M   'P 1'
#
loop_
_entity.id
_entity.type
_entity.pdbx_description
1 polymer ?
#
loop_
_entity_poly.entity_id
_entity_poly.type
_entity_poly.pdbx_seq_one_letter_code
_entity_poly.pdbx_strand_id
1 'polypeptide(L)'
;ARQFVEAQQKTMRGGWQPGTEYPDPRKLVEHELTRVMRPLLSHDQESRYKAELEKRAASRKQVVIDNLVAKLDGDLVLSSEQRTRLIEALSANWKDAWGQSLQMLMNIDSFFPNIPDQIVTPILTDNQKEVWRRIPKNSNVFWGFSFGGGIVENDPLDDPELAAAQKEAEARDKK
;
A
#
# COMPACT_ATOMS: atom_id res chain seq x y z
N ALA A 1 3.13 8.36 -13.06
CA ALA A 1 4.16 8.92 -12.13
C ALA A 1 3.74 10.25 -11.48
N ARG A 2 3.37 11.30 -12.23
CA ARG A 2 3.00 12.62 -11.66
C ARG A 2 1.88 12.57 -10.61
N GLN A 3 0.84 11.78 -10.83
CA GLN A 3 -0.25 11.59 -9.86
C GLN A 3 0.21 11.02 -8.51
N PHE A 4 1.24 10.16 -8.51
CA PHE A 4 1.83 9.64 -7.26
C PHE A 4 2.59 10.74 -6.52
N VAL A 5 3.39 11.51 -7.26
CA VAL A 5 4.15 12.63 -6.72
C VAL A 5 3.21 13.71 -6.17
N GLU A 6 2.13 14.05 -6.89
CA GLU A 6 1.11 14.99 -6.42
C GLU A 6 0.37 14.46 -5.18
N ALA A 7 0.00 13.17 -5.15
CA ALA A 7 -0.60 12.55 -3.97
C ALA A 7 0.36 12.55 -2.76
N GLN A 8 1.65 12.32 -3.00
CA GLN A 8 2.69 12.35 -1.98
C GLN A 8 2.92 13.77 -1.46
N GLN A 9 3.04 14.76 -2.35
CA GLN A 9 3.20 16.17 -2.00
C GLN A 9 1.97 16.72 -1.26
N LYS A 10 0.76 16.34 -1.67
CA LYS A 10 -0.49 16.72 -0.99
C LYS A 10 -0.53 16.17 0.43
N THR A 11 -0.03 14.94 0.62
CA THR A 11 0.09 14.31 1.94
C THR A 11 1.11 15.00 2.82
N MET A 12 2.28 15.36 2.27
CA MET A 12 3.31 16.10 3.01
C MET A 12 2.86 17.51 3.40
N ARG A 13 2.04 18.18 2.58
CA ARG A 13 1.56 19.55 2.84
C ARG A 13 0.31 19.63 3.73
N GLY A 14 -0.60 18.65 3.63
CA GLY A 14 -1.91 18.69 4.28
C GLY A 14 -2.05 17.85 5.55
N GLY A 15 -1.00 17.08 5.91
CA GLY A 15 -1.12 16.04 6.91
C GLY A 15 -1.91 14.84 6.40
N TRP A 16 -1.65 13.67 6.98
CA TRP A 16 -2.26 12.41 6.56
C TRP A 16 -3.71 12.31 7.07
N GLN A 17 -4.69 12.13 6.18
CA GLN A 17 -6.08 11.92 6.58
C GLN A 17 -6.42 10.43 6.66
N PRO A 18 -6.92 9.94 7.81
CA PRO A 18 -7.43 8.57 7.96
C PRO A 18 -8.43 8.21 6.86
N GLY A 19 -8.17 7.11 6.16
CA GLY A 19 -9.05 6.61 5.08
C GLY A 19 -8.73 7.14 3.68
N THR A 20 -7.66 7.91 3.51
CA THR A 20 -7.20 8.29 2.16
C THR A 20 -6.59 7.07 1.46
N GLU A 21 -7.24 6.60 0.40
CA GLU A 21 -6.69 5.53 -0.45
C GLU A 21 -5.62 6.11 -1.39
N TYR A 22 -4.40 5.61 -1.28
CA TYR A 22 -3.30 5.99 -2.16
C TYR A 22 -3.20 5.06 -3.36
N PRO A 23 -2.84 5.57 -4.55
CA PRO A 23 -2.62 4.71 -5.70
C PRO A 23 -1.46 3.74 -5.44
N ASP A 24 -1.64 2.45 -5.74
CA ASP A 24 -0.58 1.44 -5.56
C ASP A 24 0.59 1.78 -6.49
N PRO A 25 1.79 2.10 -5.96
CA PRO A 25 2.92 2.51 -6.78
C PRO A 25 3.31 1.41 -7.78
N ARG A 26 3.07 0.14 -7.45
CA ARG A 26 3.35 -0.98 -8.37
C ARG A 26 2.43 -0.94 -9.59
N LYS A 27 1.14 -0.66 -9.40
CA LYS A 27 0.19 -0.54 -10.52
C LYS A 27 0.55 0.64 -11.43
N LEU A 28 1.07 1.72 -10.86
CA LEU A 28 1.54 2.87 -11.65
C LEU A 28 2.79 2.52 -12.48
N VAL A 29 3.75 1.83 -11.88
CA VAL A 29 4.95 1.37 -12.59
C VAL A 29 4.57 0.35 -13.67
N GLU A 30 3.73 -0.63 -13.34
CA GLU A 30 3.23 -1.64 -14.27
C GLU A 30 2.48 -1.01 -15.45
N HIS A 31 1.64 -0.01 -15.19
CA HIS A 31 0.91 0.72 -16.23
C HIS A 31 1.88 1.42 -17.20
N GLU A 32 2.87 2.15 -16.68
CA GLU A 32 3.85 2.86 -17.52
C GLU A 32 4.75 1.89 -18.29
N LEU A 33 5.21 0.82 -17.65
CA LEU A 33 5.99 -0.23 -18.31
C LEU A 33 5.19 -0.88 -19.44
N THR A 34 3.93 -1.24 -19.17
CA THR A 34 3.04 -1.82 -20.18
C THR A 34 2.83 -0.86 -21.35
N ARG A 35 2.63 0.43 -21.07
CA ARG A 35 2.45 1.48 -22.09
C ARG A 35 3.68 1.60 -23.01
N VAL A 36 4.88 1.59 -22.43
CA VAL A 36 6.13 1.72 -23.19
C VAL A 36 6.49 0.43 -23.94
N MET A 37 6.20 -0.74 -23.35
CA MET A 37 6.55 -2.03 -23.96
C MET A 37 5.57 -2.44 -25.06
N ARG A 38 4.27 -2.13 -24.97
CA ARG A 38 3.25 -2.58 -25.93
C ARG A 38 3.66 -2.42 -27.42
N PRO A 39 4.19 -1.27 -27.90
CA PRO A 39 4.57 -1.14 -29.32
C PRO A 39 5.78 -2.00 -29.72
N LEU A 40 6.54 -2.55 -28.77
CA LEU A 40 7.73 -3.37 -29.00
C LEU A 40 7.45 -4.88 -28.94
N LEU A 41 6.27 -5.28 -28.47
CA LEU A 41 5.92 -6.69 -28.27
C LEU A 41 5.15 -7.25 -29.46
N SER A 42 5.43 -8.51 -29.79
CA SER A 42 4.52 -9.30 -30.62
C SER A 42 3.21 -9.58 -29.87
N HIS A 43 2.16 -9.95 -30.60
CA HIS A 43 0.87 -10.31 -30.00
C HIS A 43 1.00 -11.43 -28.95
N ASP A 44 1.81 -12.46 -29.24
CA ASP A 44 2.04 -13.57 -28.31
C ASP A 44 2.80 -13.13 -27.06
N GLN A 45 3.75 -12.21 -27.20
CA GLN A 45 4.48 -11.64 -26.06
C GLN A 45 3.57 -10.75 -25.21
N GLU A 46 2.71 -9.93 -25.82
CA GLU A 46 1.73 -9.11 -25.09
C GLU A 46 0.74 -10.00 -24.32
N SER A 47 0.23 -11.06 -24.95
CA SER A 47 -0.70 -12.00 -24.31
C SER A 47 -0.04 -12.69 -23.10
N ARG A 48 1.18 -13.21 -23.27
CA ARG A 48 1.95 -13.83 -22.18
C ARG A 48 2.24 -12.83 -21.05
N TYR A 49 2.62 -11.60 -21.40
CA TYR A 49 2.91 -10.57 -20.41
C TYR A 49 1.67 -10.24 -19.58
N LYS A 50 0.50 -10.04 -20.19
CA LYS A 50 -0.77 -9.83 -19.47
C LYS A 50 -1.12 -10.98 -18.54
N ALA A 51 -1.00 -12.22 -19.02
CA ALA A 51 -1.28 -13.40 -18.20
C ALA A 51 -0.36 -13.50 -16.98
N GLU A 52 0.92 -13.13 -17.12
CA GLU A 52 1.86 -13.10 -16.00
C GLU A 52 1.57 -11.97 -15.01
N LEU A 53 1.13 -10.79 -15.49
CA LEU A 53 0.70 -9.70 -14.60
C LEU A 53 -0.52 -10.11 -13.77
N GLU A 54 -1.52 -10.74 -14.38
CA GLU A 54 -2.71 -11.23 -13.68
C GLU A 54 -2.36 -12.29 -12.63
N LYS A 55 -1.50 -13.26 -12.98
CA LYS A 55 -1.00 -14.27 -12.02
C LYS A 55 -0.28 -13.64 -10.85
N ARG A 56 0.59 -12.64 -11.09
CA ARG A 56 1.31 -11.93 -10.03
C ARG A 56 0.37 -11.16 -9.13
N ALA A 57 -0.62 -10.47 -9.70
CA ALA A 57 -1.64 -9.76 -8.94
C ALA A 57 -2.46 -10.70 -8.05
N ALA A 58 -2.91 -11.84 -8.60
CA ALA A 58 -3.66 -12.85 -7.87
C ALA A 58 -2.83 -13.50 -6.75
N SER A 59 -1.59 -13.91 -7.06
CA SER A 59 -0.67 -14.49 -6.07
C SER A 59 -0.39 -13.51 -4.93
N ARG A 60 -0.13 -12.24 -5.24
CA ARG A 60 0.09 -11.21 -4.22
C ARG A 60 -1.13 -11.01 -3.34
N LYS A 61 -2.32 -10.89 -3.94
CA LYS A 61 -3.58 -10.79 -3.19
C LYS A 61 -3.70 -11.93 -2.19
N GLN A 62 -3.50 -13.17 -2.65
CA GLN A 62 -3.59 -14.35 -1.79
C GLN A 62 -2.61 -14.30 -0.64
N VAL A 63 -1.32 -14.01 -0.91
CA VAL A 63 -0.28 -13.90 0.14
C VAL A 63 -0.64 -12.85 1.18
N VAL A 64 -1.19 -11.70 0.78
CA VAL A 64 -1.59 -10.66 1.75
C VAL A 64 -2.74 -11.16 2.62
N ILE A 65 -3.75 -11.80 2.02
CA ILE A 65 -4.89 -12.36 2.76
C ILE A 65 -4.40 -13.43 3.75
N ASP A 66 -3.53 -14.33 3.32
CA ASP A 66 -3.00 -15.39 4.18
C ASP A 66 -2.21 -14.81 5.36
N ASN A 67 -1.39 -13.79 5.12
CA ASN A 67 -0.65 -13.09 6.19
C ASN A 67 -1.60 -12.36 7.16
N LEU A 68 -2.64 -11.72 6.64
CA LEU A 68 -3.64 -11.06 7.48
C LEU A 68 -4.38 -12.06 8.37
N VAL A 69 -4.81 -13.18 7.81
CA VAL A 69 -5.52 -14.22 8.56
C VAL A 69 -4.60 -14.89 9.58
N ALA A 70 -3.36 -15.17 9.22
CA ALA A 70 -2.38 -15.70 10.17
C ALA A 70 -2.12 -14.74 11.33
N LYS A 71 -2.07 -13.43 11.07
CA LYS A 71 -1.91 -12.42 12.12
C LYS A 71 -3.14 -12.34 13.03
N LEU A 72 -4.34 -12.31 12.45
CA LEU A 72 -5.59 -12.35 13.21
C LEU A 72 -5.71 -13.65 14.03
N ASP A 73 -5.21 -14.77 13.51
CA ASP A 73 -5.17 -16.04 14.23
C ASP A 73 -4.26 -15.98 15.46
N GLY A 74 -3.08 -15.36 15.32
CA GLY A 74 -2.19 -15.12 16.45
C GLY A 74 -2.85 -14.31 17.59
N ASP A 75 -3.62 -13.28 17.23
CA ASP A 75 -4.22 -12.37 18.21
C ASP A 75 -5.57 -12.87 18.77
N LEU A 76 -6.35 -13.60 17.96
CA LEU A 76 -7.74 -13.98 18.28
C LEU A 76 -7.91 -15.49 18.52
N VAL A 77 -6.88 -16.30 18.27
CA VAL A 77 -6.89 -17.76 18.38
C VAL A 77 -8.09 -18.34 17.60
N LEU A 78 -8.02 -18.24 16.28
CA LEU A 78 -9.13 -18.55 15.38
C LEU A 78 -9.27 -20.07 15.17
N SER A 79 -10.51 -20.54 15.07
CA SER A 79 -10.77 -21.91 14.63
C SER A 79 -10.42 -22.09 13.14
N SER A 80 -10.27 -23.34 12.69
CA SER A 80 -10.06 -23.61 11.27
C SER A 80 -11.20 -23.09 10.39
N GLU A 81 -12.44 -23.18 10.87
CA GLU A 81 -13.61 -22.66 10.15
C GLU A 81 -13.58 -21.13 10.05
N GLN A 82 -13.22 -20.46 11.14
CA GLN A 82 -13.10 -18.99 11.17
C GLN A 82 -12.02 -18.50 10.21
N ARG A 83 -10.86 -19.18 10.17
CA ARG A 83 -9.79 -18.87 9.22
C ARG A 83 -10.26 -18.97 7.77
N THR A 84 -10.93 -20.07 7.40
CA THR A 84 -11.48 -20.25 6.05
C THR A 84 -12.48 -19.15 5.69
N ARG A 85 -13.44 -18.87 6.59
CA ARG A 85 -14.46 -17.82 6.37
C ARG A 85 -13.84 -16.43 6.27
N LEU A 86 -12.77 -16.15 7.01
CA LEU A 86 -12.05 -14.88 6.90
C LEU A 86 -11.31 -14.75 5.58
N ILE A 87 -10.66 -15.81 5.09
CA ILE A 87 -10.02 -15.82 3.77
C ILE A 87 -11.05 -15.49 2.69
N GLU A 88 -12.21 -16.15 2.72
CA GLU A 88 -13.30 -15.91 1.77
C GLU A 88 -13.82 -14.47 1.85
N ALA A 89 -14.12 -13.98 3.07
CA ALA A 89 -14.66 -12.65 3.28
C ALA A 89 -13.67 -11.54 2.86
N LEU A 90 -12.38 -11.68 3.18
CA LEU A 90 -11.32 -10.76 2.77
C LEU A 90 -11.09 -10.80 1.27
N SER A 91 -11.16 -12.00 0.65
CA SER A 91 -11.01 -12.13 -0.79
C SER A 91 -12.16 -11.48 -1.56
N ALA A 92 -13.40 -11.64 -1.08
CA ALA A 92 -14.60 -11.05 -1.67
C ALA A 92 -14.65 -9.52 -1.54
N ASN A 93 -14.07 -8.97 -0.46
CA ASN A 93 -14.08 -7.54 -0.16
C ASN A 93 -12.71 -6.88 -0.36
N TRP A 94 -11.85 -7.49 -1.17
CA TRP A 94 -10.47 -7.08 -1.33
C TRP A 94 -10.31 -5.61 -1.68
N LYS A 95 -9.41 -4.93 -0.97
CA LYS A 95 -8.94 -3.58 -1.29
C LYS A 95 -7.45 -3.58 -1.51
N ASP A 96 -6.99 -2.99 -2.61
CA ASP A 96 -5.56 -2.92 -2.94
C ASP A 96 -4.72 -2.21 -1.86
N ALA A 97 -5.32 -1.25 -1.16
CA ALA A 97 -4.71 -0.54 -0.03
C ALA A 97 -4.22 -1.52 1.07
N TRP A 98 -4.90 -2.64 1.28
CA TRP A 98 -4.48 -3.64 2.28
C TRP A 98 -3.16 -4.31 1.90
N GLY A 99 -2.91 -4.49 0.61
CA GLY A 99 -1.66 -5.06 0.12
C GLY A 99 -0.48 -4.09 0.14
N GLN A 100 -0.70 -2.78 0.25
CA GLN A 100 0.38 -1.80 0.23
C GLN A 100 1.30 -1.95 1.44
N SER A 101 0.77 -2.44 2.55
CA SER A 101 1.47 -2.55 3.84
C SER A 101 1.92 -3.98 4.18
N LEU A 102 2.07 -4.87 3.19
CA LEU A 102 2.50 -6.26 3.44
C LEU A 102 3.82 -6.34 4.21
N GLN A 103 4.79 -5.48 3.89
CA GLN A 103 6.05 -5.45 4.64
C GLN A 103 5.83 -5.02 6.10
N MET A 104 4.88 -4.13 6.38
CA MET A 104 4.57 -3.73 7.76
C MET A 104 3.85 -4.83 8.51
N LEU A 105 2.95 -5.57 7.85
CA LEU A 105 2.31 -6.75 8.43
C LEU A 105 3.35 -7.78 8.92
N MET A 106 4.44 -7.95 8.18
CA MET A 106 5.53 -8.88 8.52
C MET A 106 6.51 -8.35 9.56
N ASN A 107 6.68 -7.02 9.68
CA ASN A 107 7.74 -6.41 10.50
C ASN A 107 7.23 -5.63 11.73
N ILE A 108 5.92 -5.38 11.83
CA ILE A 108 5.32 -4.64 12.94
C ILE A 108 4.20 -5.47 13.55
N ASP A 109 4.42 -5.93 14.78
CA ASP A 109 3.52 -6.84 15.48
C ASP A 109 2.12 -6.23 15.72
N SER A 110 2.03 -4.92 15.96
CA SER A 110 0.76 -4.23 16.20
C SER A 110 0.10 -3.63 14.96
N PHE A 111 0.66 -3.87 13.76
CA PHE A 111 0.14 -3.26 12.53
C PHE A 111 -1.02 -4.06 11.93
N PHE A 112 -2.15 -3.41 11.72
CA PHE A 112 -3.26 -3.92 10.91
C PHE A 112 -3.72 -2.83 9.93
N PRO A 113 -3.91 -3.17 8.64
CA PRO A 113 -4.59 -2.25 7.75
C PRO A 113 -6.01 -2.00 8.25
N ASN A 114 -6.60 -0.89 7.83
CA ASN A 114 -7.98 -0.55 8.18
C ASN A 114 -8.97 -1.50 7.49
N ILE A 115 -9.25 -2.64 8.13
CA ILE A 115 -10.22 -3.65 7.71
C ILE A 115 -11.56 -3.31 8.35
N PRO A 116 -12.64 -3.12 7.56
CA PRO A 116 -13.97 -2.86 8.09
C PRO A 116 -14.44 -3.94 9.06
N ASP A 117 -14.95 -3.52 10.21
CA ASP A 117 -15.48 -4.42 11.24
C ASP A 117 -16.59 -5.33 10.72
N GLN A 118 -17.37 -4.89 9.72
CA GLN A 118 -18.44 -5.69 9.11
C GLN A 118 -17.94 -6.96 8.44
N ILE A 119 -16.66 -7.02 8.04
CA ILE A 119 -16.06 -8.18 7.39
C ILE A 119 -15.62 -9.21 8.43
N VAL A 120 -15.03 -8.75 9.53
CA VAL A 120 -14.40 -9.62 10.55
C VAL A 120 -15.40 -10.03 11.64
N THR A 121 -16.14 -9.07 12.20
CA THR A 121 -16.99 -9.26 13.39
C THR A 121 -18.02 -10.39 13.26
N PRO A 122 -18.69 -10.62 12.10
CA PRO A 122 -19.67 -11.70 11.97
C PRO A 122 -19.08 -13.12 12.06
N ILE A 123 -17.77 -13.27 11.92
CA ILE A 123 -17.06 -14.56 11.95
C ILE A 123 -16.53 -14.86 13.36
N LEU A 124 -16.38 -13.84 14.19
CA LEU A 124 -15.82 -13.94 15.53
C LEU A 124 -16.85 -14.36 16.58
N THR A 125 -16.38 -15.05 17.61
CA THR A 125 -17.13 -15.25 18.87
C THR A 125 -17.16 -13.96 19.70
N ASP A 126 -18.03 -13.88 20.70
CA ASP A 126 -18.18 -12.66 21.49
C ASP A 126 -16.92 -12.26 22.26
N ASN A 127 -16.16 -13.25 22.77
CA ASN A 127 -14.87 -13.01 23.41
C ASN A 127 -13.84 -12.47 22.40
N GLN A 128 -13.76 -13.05 21.20
CA GLN A 128 -12.85 -12.58 20.15
C GLN A 128 -13.23 -11.18 19.65
N LYS A 129 -14.52 -10.83 19.62
CA LYS A 129 -14.96 -9.46 19.28
C LYS A 129 -14.44 -8.43 20.29
N GLU A 130 -14.40 -8.79 21.58
CA GLU A 130 -13.84 -7.91 22.61
C GLU A 130 -12.34 -7.71 22.43
N VAL A 131 -11.59 -8.76 22.09
CA VAL A 131 -10.16 -8.63 21.75
C VAL A 131 -9.98 -7.78 20.49
N TRP A 132 -10.77 -8.05 19.44
CA TRP A 132 -10.74 -7.31 18.17
C TRP A 132 -10.99 -5.81 18.34
N ARG A 133 -11.87 -5.40 19.27
CA ARG A 133 -12.11 -3.98 19.58
C ARG A 133 -10.90 -3.27 20.19
N ARG A 134 -10.01 -4.01 20.86
CA ARG A 134 -8.81 -3.46 21.52
C ARG A 134 -7.62 -3.35 20.58
N ILE A 135 -7.65 -4.05 19.44
CA ILE A 135 -6.59 -3.99 18.44
C ILE A 135 -6.61 -2.60 17.76
N PRO A 136 -5.47 -1.90 17.69
CA PRO A 136 -5.39 -0.59 17.03
C PRO A 136 -5.50 -0.71 15.50
N LYS A 137 -6.68 -0.40 14.95
CA LYS A 137 -7.01 -0.49 13.51
C LYS A 137 -6.51 0.71 12.67
N ASN A 138 -5.86 1.67 13.33
CA ASN A 138 -5.39 2.93 12.73
C ASN A 138 -3.86 3.01 12.66
N SER A 139 -3.19 1.88 12.46
CA SER A 139 -1.75 1.89 12.22
C SER A 139 -1.49 2.42 10.81
N ASN A 140 -1.47 3.75 10.69
CA ASN A 140 -1.26 4.46 9.44
C ASN A 140 0.24 4.56 9.20
N VAL A 141 0.81 3.57 8.50
CA VAL A 141 2.22 3.61 8.10
C VAL A 141 2.31 4.07 6.65
N PHE A 142 2.87 5.26 6.46
CA PHE A 142 3.04 5.89 5.15
C PHE A 142 4.35 5.43 4.49
N TRP A 143 4.26 4.86 3.29
CA TRP A 143 5.41 4.58 2.42
C TRP A 143 5.68 5.77 1.49
N GLY A 144 6.12 6.88 2.07
CA GLY A 144 6.91 7.90 1.36
C GLY A 144 8.39 7.70 1.67
N PHE A 145 9.27 8.52 1.08
CA PHE A 145 10.71 8.63 1.40
C PHE A 145 11.01 9.08 2.86
N SER A 146 10.18 8.69 3.83
CA SER A 146 10.47 8.80 5.25
C SER A 146 10.52 7.39 5.81
N PHE A 147 11.64 6.70 5.53
CA PHE A 147 12.08 5.62 6.40
C PHE A 147 12.28 6.24 7.79
N GLY A 148 11.47 5.81 8.75
CA GLY A 148 11.69 5.96 10.19
C GLY A 148 12.31 7.28 10.66
N GLY A 149 11.47 8.25 11.02
CA GLY A 149 11.79 9.21 12.09
C GLY A 149 13.08 10.02 11.88
N GLY A 150 13.01 11.03 11.03
CA GLY A 150 13.99 12.09 10.98
C GLY A 150 13.73 12.97 9.77
N ILE A 151 13.43 14.26 10.01
CA ILE A 151 13.88 15.28 9.07
C ILE A 151 15.39 15.14 9.11
N VAL A 152 15.99 14.47 8.11
CA VAL A 152 17.44 14.55 7.95
C VAL A 152 17.68 15.98 7.52
N GLU A 153 18.30 16.79 8.37
CA GLU A 153 18.66 18.20 8.09
C GLU A 153 19.68 18.34 6.93
N ASN A 154 19.93 17.26 6.17
CA ASN A 154 20.78 17.13 5.01
C ASN A 154 20.27 15.95 4.15
N ASP A 155 19.18 16.16 3.40
CA ASP A 155 18.75 15.20 2.37
C ASP A 155 19.81 15.18 1.25
N PRO A 156 20.43 14.05 0.90
CA PRO A 156 21.38 13.99 -0.22
C PRO A 156 20.76 14.29 -1.60
N LEU A 157 19.43 14.48 -1.68
CA LEU A 157 18.71 14.99 -2.85
C LEU A 157 18.50 16.51 -2.82
N ASP A 158 18.78 17.19 -1.70
CA ASP A 158 18.88 18.65 -1.66
C ASP A 158 20.18 19.06 -2.36
N ASP A 159 20.11 19.15 -3.69
CA ASP A 159 21.21 19.62 -4.52
C ASP A 159 21.25 21.17 -4.45
N PRO A 160 22.24 21.77 -3.75
CA PRO A 160 22.34 23.22 -3.64
C PRO A 160 22.61 23.88 -4.99
N GLU A 161 23.20 23.18 -5.95
CA GLU A 161 23.39 23.70 -7.32
C GLU A 161 22.07 23.77 -8.06
N LEU A 162 21.19 22.76 -7.92
CA LEU A 162 19.87 22.77 -8.54
C LEU A 162 18.99 23.91 -7.99
N ALA A 163 19.04 24.14 -6.67
CA ALA A 163 18.32 25.24 -6.02
C ALA A 163 18.85 26.62 -6.45
N ALA A 164 20.16 26.75 -6.64
CA ALA A 164 20.78 27.95 -7.18
C ALA A 164 20.40 28.19 -8.65
N ALA A 165 20.41 27.14 -9.47
CA ALA A 165 20.01 27.19 -10.88
C ALA A 165 18.54 27.59 -11.06
N GLN A 166 17.64 27.09 -10.20
CA GLN A 166 16.23 27.49 -10.20
C GLN A 166 16.06 28.97 -9.85
N LYS A 167 16.74 29.45 -8.79
CA LYS A 167 16.71 30.88 -8.44
C LYS A 167 17.28 31.78 -9.54
N GLU A 168 18.32 31.33 -10.22
CA GLU A 168 18.90 32.08 -11.33
C GLU A 168 17.95 32.11 -12.55
N ALA A 169 17.30 31.00 -12.86
CA ALA A 169 16.28 30.94 -13.91
C ALA A 169 15.09 31.87 -13.60
N GLU A 170 14.57 31.84 -12.38
CA GLU A 170 13.49 32.73 -11.94
C GLU A 170 13.88 34.21 -11.94
N ALA A 171 15.17 34.53 -11.69
CA ALA A 171 15.68 35.89 -11.75
C ALA A 171 15.88 36.38 -13.20
N ARG A 172 16.14 35.47 -14.14
CA ARG A 172 16.24 35.77 -15.57
C ARG A 172 14.86 35.99 -16.20
N ASP A 173 13.86 35.23 -15.79
CA ASP A 173 12.47 35.39 -16.28
C ASP A 173 11.78 36.65 -15.73
N LYS A 174 12.33 37.28 -14.69
CA LYS A 174 11.83 38.54 -14.10
C LYS A 174 12.54 39.80 -14.59
N LYS A 175 13.48 39.68 -15.55
CA LYS A 175 14.14 40.81 -16.23
C LYS A 175 13.63 40.95 -17.66
#